data_AF-A0AAJ5C9D9-F1
#
_entry.id   AF-A0AAJ5C9D9-F1
#
_cell.length_a   1.000
_cell.length_b   1.000
_cell.length_c   1.000
_cell.angle_alpha   90.00
_cell.angle_beta   90.00
_cell.angle_gamma   90.00
#
_symmetry.space_group_name_H-M   'P 1'
#
loop_
_entity.id
_entity.type
_entity.pdbx_description
1 polymer ?
#
loop_
_entity_poly.entity_id
_entity_poly.type
_entity_poly.pdbx_seq_one_letter_code
_entity_poly.pdbx_strand_id
1 'polypeptide(L)'
;MRSLEVITAILATVPAMTWLARRLRWNEPVLLVAGGCLIGLTPGFRTLVLPPPVVLLLFLPPLLYWESLTTSLREIRTNLRGIVLLATGLVLATAAAVAGVGHALGLSWPLAFVLGAVVAPTDAIAVQAVARLLPRRIQTVLRAESLINDGTALALYAVVVGVAVQGQAVTWSGTAARFLLAYAGGVAIGAACAAVVVALRRRLRDRVLESALAVLTPFATYLPAQLLGVSGVLAVVTCGLILSQAGPRVTSAGARVQITGFWEVSTFILNSALFVLVGIQTPAIVSAIGSASLGHAVVTALLVGGVVIATRLLWLYSVPYLLRAVDRRPVQRTLRSGARERFPVAWSGVRGAVSLAAALGVPATTAAGRPLEGHGPVVFTAVAVILVTLVVQGTTMPAVIRWAGLHGDPDETSEERRAHRQIVTAALEVLPDYADRLDTPPETTDAIRSELRQYAAEDAGPPDTGPGVRTGLELRRALIGVKRSALIRLRDQRIIDDIVLRRLQAVLDSEEIRIELALHAFTGRPLSPPAGDTADARSRVAGE
;
A
#
# COMPACT_ATOMS: atom_id res chain seq x y z
N MET A 1 -5.99 -2.30 32.78
CA MET A 1 -5.98 -0.83 32.82
C MET A 1 -4.83 -0.27 31.99
N ARG A 2 -3.55 -0.61 32.26
CA ARG A 2 -2.39 -0.14 31.48
C ARG A 2 -2.47 -0.30 29.95
N SER A 3 -2.91 -1.44 29.42
CA SER A 3 -3.04 -1.60 27.95
C SER A 3 -4.12 -0.71 27.33
N LEU A 4 -5.19 -0.41 28.06
CA LEU A 4 -6.24 0.52 27.62
C LEU A 4 -5.75 1.96 27.68
N GLU A 5 -5.00 2.34 28.73
CA GLU A 5 -4.35 3.65 28.83
C GLU A 5 -3.41 3.91 27.65
N VAL A 6 -2.66 2.88 27.24
CA VAL A 6 -1.75 2.95 26.07
C VAL A 6 -2.50 3.15 24.78
N ILE A 7 -3.55 2.38 24.54
CA ILE A 7 -4.36 2.52 23.33
C ILE A 7 -4.98 3.92 23.27
N THR A 8 -5.55 4.39 24.39
CA THR A 8 -6.13 5.74 24.48
C THR A 8 -5.08 6.83 24.27
N ALA A 9 -3.90 6.70 24.88
CA ALA A 9 -2.81 7.66 24.69
C ALA A 9 -2.35 7.72 23.22
N ILE A 10 -2.20 6.58 22.55
CA ILE A 10 -1.86 6.53 21.13
C ILE A 10 -2.97 7.19 20.30
N LEU A 11 -4.22 6.81 20.50
CA LEU A 11 -5.37 7.34 19.75
C LEU A 11 -5.60 8.84 19.98
N ALA A 12 -5.20 9.39 21.14
CA ALA A 12 -5.23 10.83 21.39
C ALA A 12 -4.03 11.56 20.75
N THR A 13 -2.85 10.94 20.78
CA THR A 13 -1.60 11.53 20.27
C THR A 13 -1.60 11.65 18.77
N VAL A 14 -2.11 10.63 18.07
CA VAL A 14 -2.16 10.60 16.59
C VAL A 14 -2.86 11.85 16.02
N PRO A 15 -4.13 12.16 16.33
CA PRO A 15 -4.79 13.34 15.78
C PRO A 15 -4.15 14.65 16.30
N ALA A 16 -3.73 14.71 17.56
CA ALA A 16 -3.14 15.92 18.15
C ALA A 16 -1.82 16.30 17.45
N MET A 17 -0.89 15.35 17.31
CA MET A 17 0.39 15.58 16.65
C MET A 17 0.24 15.76 15.14
N THR A 18 -0.70 15.06 14.50
CA THR A 18 -0.98 15.25 13.06
C THR A 18 -1.54 16.66 12.80
N TRP A 19 -2.48 17.12 13.62
CA TRP A 19 -3.00 18.49 13.52
C TRP A 19 -1.90 19.52 13.73
N LEU A 20 -1.04 19.32 14.73
CA LEU A 20 0.10 20.20 14.99
C LEU A 20 1.09 20.21 13.81
N ALA A 21 1.39 19.04 13.23
CA ALA A 21 2.28 18.92 12.08
C ALA A 21 1.77 19.70 10.87
N ARG A 22 0.47 19.60 10.56
CA ARG A 22 -0.15 20.36 9.48
C ARG A 22 -0.12 21.86 9.74
N ARG A 23 -0.37 22.28 10.98
CA ARG A 23 -0.32 23.69 11.38
C ARG A 23 1.10 24.27 11.25
N LEU A 24 2.12 23.51 11.64
CA LEU A 24 3.52 23.89 11.56
C LEU A 24 4.15 23.67 10.16
N ARG A 25 3.43 23.00 9.25
CA ARG A 25 3.94 22.53 7.95
C ARG A 25 5.21 21.65 8.09
N TRP A 26 5.25 20.85 9.14
CA TRP A 26 6.32 19.90 9.43
C TRP A 26 5.95 18.48 9.00
N ASN A 27 6.94 17.59 8.93
CA ASN A 27 6.72 16.19 8.56
C ASN A 27 5.95 15.45 9.68
N GLU A 28 4.77 14.91 9.37
CA GLU A 28 3.86 14.28 10.35
C GLU A 28 4.53 13.18 11.18
N PRO A 29 5.27 12.21 10.60
CA PRO A 29 5.95 11.16 11.35
C PRO A 29 6.97 11.67 12.38
N VAL A 30 7.66 12.78 12.10
CA VAL A 30 8.66 13.35 13.02
C VAL A 30 7.98 13.85 14.30
N LEU A 31 6.84 14.53 14.17
CA LEU A 31 6.08 15.00 15.32
C LEU A 31 5.34 13.87 16.05
N LEU A 32 4.92 12.81 15.35
CA LEU A 32 4.36 11.61 15.97
C LEU A 32 5.39 10.90 16.86
N VAL A 33 6.63 10.74 16.38
CA VAL A 33 7.73 10.21 17.19
C VAL A 33 8.03 11.14 18.37
N ALA A 34 8.11 12.45 18.15
CA ALA A 34 8.37 13.40 19.23
C ALA A 34 7.28 13.37 20.31
N GLY A 35 6.00 13.35 19.92
CA GLY A 35 4.87 13.19 20.84
C GLY A 35 4.91 11.86 21.60
N GLY A 36 5.26 10.77 20.91
CA GLY A 36 5.51 9.47 21.54
C GLY A 36 6.66 9.53 22.56
N CYS A 37 7.78 10.18 22.24
CA CYS A 37 8.90 10.36 23.16
C CYS A 37 8.48 11.10 24.43
N LEU A 38 7.70 12.18 24.30
CA LEU A 38 7.17 12.93 25.46
C LEU A 38 6.33 12.04 26.38
N ILE A 39 5.50 11.17 25.79
CA ILE A 39 4.71 10.17 26.54
C ILE A 39 5.64 9.11 27.15
N GLY A 40 6.61 8.62 26.41
CA GLY A 40 7.59 7.62 26.87
C GLY A 40 8.44 8.09 28.05
N LEU A 41 8.60 9.41 28.24
CA LEU A 41 9.27 9.96 29.43
C LEU A 41 8.43 9.83 30.70
N THR A 42 7.11 9.61 30.61
CA THR A 42 6.26 9.43 31.78
C THR A 42 6.45 8.03 32.39
N PRO A 43 6.58 7.89 33.73
CA PRO A 43 6.93 6.61 34.38
C PRO A 43 6.02 5.43 34.04
N GLY A 44 4.72 5.67 33.80
CA GLY A 44 3.74 4.63 33.47
C GLY A 44 3.95 3.98 32.11
N PHE A 45 4.62 4.66 31.17
CA PHE A 45 4.79 4.22 29.78
C PHE A 45 6.20 3.72 29.46
N ARG A 46 7.19 3.95 30.35
CA ARG A 46 8.59 3.53 30.16
C ARG A 46 8.79 2.03 30.04
N THR A 47 7.88 1.23 30.60
CA THR A 47 7.97 -0.25 30.59
C THR A 47 7.12 -0.89 29.50
N LEU A 48 6.55 -0.10 28.59
CA LEU A 48 5.71 -0.61 27.52
C LEU A 48 6.55 -1.35 26.47
N VAL A 49 6.54 -2.68 26.53
CA VAL A 49 7.08 -3.54 25.48
C VAL A 49 5.93 -4.33 24.87
N LEU A 50 5.65 -4.10 23.59
CA LEU A 50 4.67 -4.91 22.87
C LEU A 50 5.31 -6.25 22.47
N PRO A 51 4.61 -7.38 22.66
CA PRO A 51 5.09 -8.66 22.18
C PRO A 51 5.32 -8.60 20.66
N PRO A 52 6.48 -9.02 20.16
CA PRO A 52 6.78 -9.03 18.73
C PRO A 52 5.70 -9.64 17.82
N PRO A 53 5.09 -10.80 18.16
CA PRO A 53 4.06 -11.39 17.31
C PRO A 53 2.82 -10.49 17.20
N VAL A 54 2.51 -9.72 18.24
CA VAL A 54 1.37 -8.79 18.24
C VAL A 54 1.67 -7.62 17.30
N VAL A 55 2.88 -7.07 17.32
CA VAL A 55 3.26 -5.97 16.40
C VAL A 55 3.18 -6.45 14.95
N LEU A 56 3.75 -7.62 14.65
CA LEU A 56 3.75 -8.17 13.30
C LEU A 56 2.34 -8.53 12.83
N LEU A 57 1.51 -9.15 13.67
CA LEU A 57 0.16 -9.59 13.28
C LEU A 57 -0.86 -8.45 13.22
N LEU A 58 -0.76 -7.46 14.11
CA LEU A 58 -1.75 -6.38 14.21
C LEU A 58 -1.56 -5.31 13.14
N PHE A 59 -0.30 -4.96 12.82
CA PHE A 59 0.00 -3.83 11.95
C PHE A 59 0.29 -4.22 10.51
N LEU A 60 1.11 -5.25 10.27
CA LEU A 60 1.59 -5.54 8.92
C LEU A 60 0.48 -6.02 7.96
N PRO A 61 -0.35 -7.02 8.30
CA PRO A 61 -1.33 -7.55 7.35
C PRO A 61 -2.30 -6.48 6.85
N PRO A 62 -2.90 -5.64 7.71
CA PRO A 62 -3.79 -4.57 7.26
C PRO A 62 -3.11 -3.54 6.35
N LEU A 63 -1.90 -3.09 6.71
CA LEU A 63 -1.15 -2.09 5.94
C LEU A 63 -0.80 -2.61 4.54
N LEU A 64 -0.20 -3.80 4.48
CA LEU A 64 0.25 -4.42 3.23
C LEU A 64 -0.92 -4.80 2.33
N TYR A 65 -2.04 -5.22 2.91
CA TYR A 65 -3.27 -5.51 2.16
C TYR A 65 -3.81 -4.27 1.48
N TRP A 66 -3.91 -3.15 2.20
CA TRP A 66 -4.41 -1.90 1.63
C TRP A 66 -3.49 -1.33 0.56
N GLU A 67 -2.18 -1.36 0.78
CA GLU A 67 -1.20 -0.97 -0.24
C GLU A 67 -1.30 -1.84 -1.50
N SER A 68 -1.51 -3.15 -1.33
CA SER A 68 -1.71 -4.07 -2.45
C SER A 68 -2.97 -3.74 -3.26
N LEU A 69 -4.08 -3.41 -2.60
CA LEU A 69 -5.33 -3.06 -3.26
C LEU A 69 -5.25 -1.74 -4.05
N THR A 70 -4.37 -0.83 -3.62
CA THR A 70 -4.23 0.52 -4.19
C THR A 70 -3.03 0.67 -5.14
N THR A 71 -2.26 -0.41 -5.35
CA THR A 71 -1.17 -0.45 -6.34
C THR A 71 -1.69 -0.81 -7.74
N SER A 72 -1.00 -0.41 -8.81
CA SER A 72 -1.37 -0.79 -10.19
C SER A 72 -0.59 -2.00 -10.68
N LEU A 73 -1.31 -3.03 -11.12
CA LEU A 73 -0.70 -4.26 -11.65
C LEU A 73 -0.24 -4.11 -13.10
N ARG A 74 -0.89 -3.25 -13.90
CA ARG A 74 -0.40 -2.89 -15.24
C ARG A 74 1.01 -2.32 -15.13
N GLU A 75 1.22 -1.35 -14.25
CA GLU A 75 2.52 -0.72 -14.05
C GLU A 75 3.58 -1.65 -13.47
N ILE A 76 3.20 -2.54 -12.52
CA ILE A 76 4.09 -3.60 -12.04
C ILE A 76 4.57 -4.47 -13.21
N ARG A 77 3.66 -4.91 -14.09
CA ARG A 77 4.00 -5.76 -15.24
C ARG A 77 4.89 -5.04 -16.25
N THR A 78 4.57 -3.79 -16.56
CA THR A 78 5.34 -2.99 -17.52
C THR A 78 6.78 -2.76 -17.03
N ASN A 79 6.98 -2.61 -15.72
CA ASN A 79 8.27 -2.30 -15.11
C ASN A 79 8.88 -3.47 -14.31
N LEU A 80 8.41 -4.70 -14.52
CA LEU A 80 8.68 -5.86 -13.65
C LEU A 80 10.17 -6.09 -13.40
N ARG A 81 11.01 -6.01 -14.43
CA ARG A 81 12.46 -6.20 -14.31
C ARG A 81 13.10 -5.18 -13.36
N GLY A 82 12.75 -3.91 -13.51
CA GLY A 82 13.27 -2.84 -12.66
C GLY A 82 12.78 -2.99 -11.22
N ILE A 83 11.50 -3.33 -11.06
CA ILE A 83 10.90 -3.56 -9.75
C ILE A 83 11.55 -4.76 -9.06
N VAL A 84 11.76 -5.91 -9.72
CA VAL A 84 12.42 -7.06 -9.09
C VAL A 84 13.86 -6.72 -8.67
N LEU A 85 14.60 -5.97 -9.50
CA LEU A 85 15.96 -5.55 -9.15
C LEU A 85 16.00 -4.58 -7.97
N LEU A 86 15.04 -3.65 -7.86
CA LEU A 86 14.95 -2.73 -6.73
C LEU A 86 14.35 -3.39 -5.47
N ALA A 87 13.26 -4.12 -5.64
CA ALA A 87 12.48 -4.67 -4.54
C ALA A 87 13.01 -6.02 -4.03
N THR A 88 13.91 -6.68 -4.74
CA THR A 88 14.59 -7.89 -4.25
C THR A 88 16.10 -7.74 -4.29
N GLY A 89 16.68 -7.35 -5.43
CA GLY A 89 18.13 -7.21 -5.59
C GLY A 89 18.75 -6.19 -4.62
N LEU A 90 18.25 -4.95 -4.64
CA LEU A 90 18.73 -3.90 -3.75
C LEU A 90 18.46 -4.19 -2.27
N VAL A 91 17.38 -4.89 -1.94
CA VAL A 91 17.04 -5.30 -0.56
C VAL A 91 18.11 -6.24 -0.03
N LEU A 92 18.42 -7.29 -0.78
CA LEU A 92 19.46 -8.26 -0.43
C LEU A 92 20.84 -7.59 -0.37
N ALA A 93 21.15 -6.70 -1.33
CA ALA A 93 22.40 -5.95 -1.34
C ALA A 93 22.52 -5.01 -0.13
N THR A 94 21.45 -4.30 0.23
CA THR A 94 21.41 -3.41 1.40
C THR A 94 21.55 -4.22 2.69
N ALA A 95 20.82 -5.33 2.81
CA ALA A 95 20.91 -6.21 3.98
C ALA A 95 22.32 -6.80 4.14
N ALA A 96 22.96 -7.23 3.04
CA ALA A 96 24.33 -7.73 3.07
C ALA A 96 25.37 -6.65 3.40
N ALA A 97 25.23 -5.45 2.83
CA ALA A 97 26.12 -4.32 3.12
C ALA A 97 26.02 -3.90 4.60
N VAL A 98 24.80 -3.79 5.11
CA VAL A 98 24.55 -3.48 6.53
C VAL A 98 25.04 -4.61 7.43
N ALA A 99 24.86 -5.88 7.04
CA ALA A 99 25.37 -7.01 7.81
C ALA A 99 26.91 -7.01 7.88
N GLY A 100 27.59 -6.72 6.76
CA GLY A 100 29.04 -6.60 6.75
C GLY A 100 29.55 -5.51 7.68
N VAL A 101 28.92 -4.33 7.66
CA VAL A 101 29.29 -3.21 8.54
C VAL A 101 28.91 -3.51 9.99
N GLY A 102 27.73 -4.05 10.25
CA GLY A 102 27.29 -4.43 11.59
C GLY A 102 28.21 -5.49 12.22
N HIS A 103 28.64 -6.47 11.43
CA HIS A 103 29.59 -7.49 11.89
C HIS A 103 30.97 -6.89 12.19
N ALA A 104 31.47 -5.99 11.34
CA ALA A 104 32.72 -5.28 11.58
C ALA A 104 32.67 -4.40 12.84
N LEU A 105 31.48 -3.95 13.24
CA LEU A 105 31.23 -3.20 14.47
C LEU A 105 30.93 -4.10 15.69
N GLY A 106 31.12 -5.42 15.57
CA GLY A 106 31.06 -6.37 16.69
C GLY A 106 29.74 -7.13 16.83
N LEU A 107 28.77 -6.98 15.93
CA LEU A 107 27.57 -7.82 15.93
C LEU A 107 27.88 -9.24 15.46
N SER A 108 27.18 -10.23 16.00
CA SER A 108 27.19 -11.58 15.42
C SER A 108 26.57 -11.55 14.02
N TRP A 109 27.02 -12.43 13.12
CA TRP A 109 26.48 -12.51 11.76
C TRP A 109 24.94 -12.60 11.72
N PRO A 110 24.27 -13.45 12.51
CA PRO A 110 22.80 -13.51 12.51
C PRO A 110 22.17 -12.15 12.87
N LEU A 111 22.67 -11.46 13.89
CA LEU A 111 22.14 -10.17 14.30
C LEU A 111 22.47 -9.03 13.34
N ALA A 112 23.63 -9.08 12.70
CA ALA A 112 23.99 -8.12 11.66
C ALA A 112 23.06 -8.27 10.44
N PHE A 113 22.72 -9.50 10.06
CA PHE A 113 21.70 -9.77 9.04
C PHE A 113 20.28 -9.40 9.48
N VAL A 114 19.92 -9.57 10.76
CA VAL A 114 18.65 -9.07 11.33
C VAL A 114 18.59 -7.55 11.16
N LEU A 115 19.63 -6.83 11.58
CA LEU A 115 19.72 -5.37 11.41
C LEU A 115 19.57 -4.98 9.93
N GLY A 116 20.30 -5.66 9.04
CA GLY A 116 20.21 -5.44 7.60
C GLY A 116 18.80 -5.67 7.04
N ALA A 117 18.14 -6.76 7.42
CA ALA A 117 16.77 -7.05 6.99
C ALA A 117 15.75 -6.03 7.50
N VAL A 118 15.95 -5.47 8.70
CA VAL A 118 15.06 -4.47 9.30
C VAL A 118 15.18 -3.10 8.60
N VAL A 119 16.39 -2.67 8.21
CA VAL A 119 16.63 -1.34 7.62
C VAL A 119 16.65 -1.31 6.08
N ALA A 120 16.69 -2.47 5.44
CA ALA A 120 16.61 -2.59 3.98
C ALA A 120 15.28 -2.11 3.36
N PRO A 121 14.09 -2.38 3.94
CA PRO A 121 12.84 -1.94 3.35
C PRO A 121 12.71 -0.42 3.33
N THR A 122 12.13 0.10 2.26
CA THR A 122 11.87 1.53 2.06
C THR A 122 10.38 1.74 1.95
N ASP A 123 9.88 2.78 2.60
CA ASP A 123 8.46 3.09 2.69
C ASP A 123 8.11 4.26 1.77
N ALA A 124 7.28 3.98 0.76
CA ALA A 124 6.75 4.98 -0.16
C ALA A 124 5.72 5.92 0.50
N ILE A 125 5.07 5.51 1.60
CA ILE A 125 4.10 6.33 2.34
C ILE A 125 4.78 7.54 2.97
N ALA A 126 6.00 7.39 3.48
CA ALA A 126 6.75 8.49 4.09
C ALA A 126 7.05 9.64 3.10
N VAL A 127 6.99 9.37 1.79
CA VAL A 127 7.15 10.36 0.72
C VAL A 127 5.80 10.79 0.12
N GLN A 128 4.68 10.25 0.60
CA GLN A 128 3.34 10.48 0.06
C GLN A 128 2.90 11.95 0.16
N ALA A 129 3.31 12.66 1.22
CA ALA A 129 3.08 14.09 1.37
C ALA A 129 3.65 14.91 0.18
N VAL A 130 4.68 14.38 -0.47
CA VAL A 130 5.37 14.99 -1.61
C VAL A 130 5.09 14.26 -2.93
N ALA A 131 4.39 13.12 -2.88
CA ALA A 131 4.11 12.29 -4.05
C ALA A 131 3.35 13.04 -5.14
N ARG A 132 2.50 14.01 -4.78
CA ARG A 132 1.80 14.88 -5.75
C ARG A 132 2.73 15.71 -6.64
N LEU A 133 3.97 15.94 -6.21
CA LEU A 133 4.99 16.66 -6.99
C LEU A 133 5.76 15.73 -7.94
N LEU A 134 5.55 14.41 -7.86
CA LEU A 134 6.23 13.43 -8.70
C LEU A 134 5.34 13.03 -9.88
N PRO A 135 5.92 12.77 -11.07
CA PRO A 135 5.21 12.13 -12.17
C PRO A 135 4.57 10.81 -11.72
N ARG A 136 3.37 10.50 -12.23
CA ARG A 136 2.65 9.26 -11.87
C ARG A 136 3.50 8.01 -12.03
N ARG A 137 4.24 7.92 -13.13
CA ARG A 137 5.13 6.79 -13.39
C ARG A 137 6.14 6.58 -12.25
N ILE A 138 6.73 7.67 -11.73
CA ILE A 138 7.67 7.59 -10.60
C ILE A 138 6.92 7.18 -9.33
N GLN A 139 5.76 7.77 -9.05
CA GLN A 139 4.94 7.40 -7.90
C GLN A 139 4.58 5.91 -7.90
N THR A 140 4.16 5.38 -9.05
CA THR A 140 3.76 3.98 -9.17
C THR A 140 4.94 3.03 -9.05
N VAL A 141 6.09 3.36 -9.64
CA VAL A 141 7.33 2.59 -9.47
C VAL A 141 7.75 2.55 -8.00
N LEU A 142 7.72 3.69 -7.30
CA LEU A 142 8.07 3.74 -5.87
C LEU A 142 7.10 2.95 -4.99
N ARG A 143 5.80 3.00 -5.26
CA ARG A 143 4.80 2.19 -4.52
C ARG A 143 4.98 0.69 -4.77
N ALA A 144 5.17 0.30 -6.03
CA ALA A 144 5.40 -1.09 -6.41
C ALA A 144 6.72 -1.63 -5.84
N GLU A 145 7.77 -0.79 -5.82
CA GLU A 145 9.04 -1.09 -5.18
C GLU A 145 8.84 -1.32 -3.67
N SER A 146 8.22 -0.37 -2.96
CA SER A 146 7.95 -0.45 -1.51
C SER A 146 7.21 -1.73 -1.15
N LEU A 147 6.12 -2.03 -1.87
CA LEU A 147 5.26 -3.20 -1.59
C LEU A 147 6.00 -4.54 -1.70
N ILE A 148 6.81 -4.72 -2.76
CA ILE A 148 7.56 -5.97 -2.97
C ILE A 148 8.82 -6.01 -2.10
N ASN A 149 9.42 -4.85 -1.81
CA ASN A 149 10.55 -4.69 -0.92
C ASN A 149 10.18 -5.15 0.49
N ASP A 150 9.05 -4.68 1.02
CA ASP A 150 8.55 -5.08 2.34
C ASP A 150 8.38 -6.59 2.46
N GLY A 151 7.86 -7.24 1.41
CA GLY A 151 7.76 -8.71 1.38
C GLY A 151 9.09 -9.45 1.30
N THR A 152 10.04 -8.93 0.53
CA THR A 152 11.39 -9.51 0.45
C THR A 152 12.14 -9.34 1.77
N ALA A 153 12.10 -8.13 2.34
CA ALA A 153 12.76 -7.79 3.58
C ALA A 153 12.21 -8.59 4.76
N LEU A 154 10.88 -8.74 4.87
CA LEU A 154 10.27 -9.51 5.94
C LEU A 154 10.43 -11.03 5.77
N ALA A 155 10.48 -11.53 4.53
CA ALA A 155 10.87 -12.92 4.28
C ALA A 155 12.33 -13.17 4.72
N LEU A 156 13.25 -12.26 4.38
CA LEU A 156 14.63 -12.32 4.84
C LEU A 156 14.70 -12.25 6.36
N TYR A 157 14.00 -11.29 6.97
CA TYR A 157 13.88 -11.10 8.41
C TYR A 157 13.46 -12.40 9.12
N ALA A 158 12.40 -13.06 8.67
CA ALA A 158 11.92 -14.30 9.27
C ALA A 158 13.00 -15.41 9.24
N VAL A 159 13.72 -15.53 8.14
CA VAL A 159 14.82 -16.50 7.98
C VAL A 159 15.98 -16.19 8.93
N VAL A 160 16.45 -14.94 8.97
CA VAL A 160 17.63 -14.55 9.76
C VAL A 160 17.34 -14.49 11.26
N VAL A 161 16.12 -14.10 11.66
CA VAL A 161 15.66 -14.21 13.05
C VAL A 161 15.53 -15.66 13.46
N GLY A 162 14.99 -16.54 12.61
CA GLY A 162 14.93 -17.97 12.88
C GLY A 162 16.31 -18.56 13.17
N VAL A 163 17.31 -18.19 12.37
CA VAL A 163 18.71 -18.56 12.60
C VAL A 163 19.25 -17.99 13.93
N ALA A 164 19.03 -16.69 14.19
CA ALA A 164 19.53 -16.03 15.40
C ALA A 164 18.94 -16.62 16.69
N VAL A 165 17.65 -16.98 16.67
CA VAL A 165 16.91 -17.52 17.82
C VAL A 165 17.22 -19.00 18.06
N GLN A 166 17.44 -19.78 17.00
CA GLN A 166 17.71 -21.22 17.10
C GLN A 166 19.21 -21.54 17.29
N GLY A 167 20.11 -20.60 17.00
CA GLY A 167 21.55 -20.81 17.12
C GLY A 167 22.13 -21.85 16.14
N GLN A 168 21.42 -22.13 15.03
CA GLN A 168 21.86 -23.10 14.03
C GLN A 168 23.02 -22.57 13.18
N ALA A 169 23.92 -23.47 12.78
CA ALA A 169 24.97 -23.16 11.80
C ALA A 169 24.34 -22.74 10.45
N VAL A 170 24.78 -21.60 9.93
CA VAL A 170 24.27 -21.04 8.67
C VAL A 170 24.95 -21.75 7.50
N THR A 171 24.17 -22.48 6.70
CA THR A 171 24.61 -22.93 5.37
C THR A 171 23.96 -22.06 4.30
N TRP A 172 24.75 -21.59 3.33
CA TRP A 172 24.26 -20.73 2.25
C TRP A 172 23.14 -21.39 1.44
N SER A 173 23.29 -22.68 1.11
CA SER A 173 22.29 -23.45 0.37
C SER A 173 20.99 -23.66 1.17
N GLY A 174 21.10 -23.99 2.45
CA GLY A 174 19.95 -24.17 3.33
C GLY A 174 19.16 -22.88 3.52
N THR A 175 19.85 -21.76 3.72
CA THR A 175 19.21 -20.43 3.86
C THR A 175 18.52 -20.00 2.56
N ALA A 176 19.17 -20.20 1.40
CA ALA A 176 18.59 -19.87 0.11
C ALA A 176 17.34 -20.73 -0.19
N ALA A 177 17.38 -22.03 0.10
CA ALA A 177 16.23 -22.92 -0.08
C ALA A 177 15.05 -22.54 0.84
N ARG A 178 15.32 -22.23 2.12
CA ARG A 178 14.29 -21.75 3.07
C ARG A 178 13.66 -20.44 2.60
N PHE A 179 14.47 -19.51 2.09
CA PHE A 179 13.98 -18.25 1.55
C PHE A 179 13.07 -18.47 0.32
N LEU A 180 13.48 -19.31 -0.64
CA LEU A 180 12.68 -19.64 -1.82
C LEU A 180 11.37 -20.36 -1.46
N LEU A 181 11.41 -21.31 -0.51
CA LEU A 181 10.23 -22.02 -0.03
C LEU A 181 9.26 -21.05 0.66
N ALA A 182 9.77 -20.17 1.53
CA ALA A 182 8.96 -19.16 2.19
C ALA A 182 8.30 -18.20 1.18
N TYR A 183 9.02 -17.84 0.11
CA TYR A 183 8.51 -17.00 -0.97
C TYR A 183 7.38 -17.70 -1.75
N ALA A 184 7.66 -18.91 -2.26
CA ALA A 184 6.69 -19.68 -3.06
C ALA A 184 5.45 -20.07 -2.25
N GLY A 185 5.64 -20.50 -0.99
CA GLY A 185 4.55 -20.83 -0.08
C GLY A 185 3.67 -19.64 0.26
N GLY A 186 4.26 -18.45 0.46
CA GLY A 186 3.50 -17.22 0.64
C GLY A 186 2.61 -16.91 -0.56
N VAL A 187 3.18 -16.93 -1.77
CA VAL A 187 2.42 -16.71 -3.03
C VAL A 187 1.28 -17.72 -3.17
N ALA A 188 1.52 -19.01 -2.93
CA ALA A 188 0.51 -20.05 -3.05
C ALA A 188 -0.67 -19.84 -2.07
N ILE A 189 -0.39 -19.55 -0.80
CA ILE A 189 -1.43 -19.28 0.20
C ILE A 189 -2.22 -18.01 -0.14
N GLY A 190 -1.52 -16.96 -0.57
CA GLY A 190 -2.16 -15.72 -0.99
C GLY A 190 -3.13 -15.92 -2.16
N ALA A 191 -2.72 -16.70 -3.17
CA ALA A 191 -3.57 -17.04 -4.31
C ALA A 191 -4.78 -17.90 -3.91
N ALA A 192 -4.58 -18.90 -3.05
CA ALA A 192 -5.65 -19.74 -2.52
C ALA A 192 -6.68 -18.90 -1.73
N CYS A 193 -6.21 -18.03 -0.83
CA CYS A 193 -7.09 -17.16 -0.04
C CYS A 193 -7.88 -16.19 -0.94
N ALA A 194 -7.23 -15.57 -1.93
CA ALA A 194 -7.91 -14.71 -2.88
C ALA A 194 -9.01 -15.44 -3.66
N ALA A 195 -8.77 -16.68 -4.10
CA ALA A 195 -9.78 -17.48 -4.78
C ALA A 195 -11.02 -17.72 -3.88
N VAL A 196 -10.80 -18.05 -2.61
CA VAL A 196 -11.87 -18.22 -1.61
C VAL A 196 -12.64 -16.91 -1.41
N VAL A 197 -11.94 -15.79 -1.18
CA VAL A 197 -12.56 -14.47 -0.96
C VAL A 197 -13.37 -14.04 -2.19
N VAL A 198 -12.87 -14.25 -3.41
CA VAL A 198 -13.62 -13.96 -4.65
C VAL A 198 -14.87 -14.83 -4.74
N ALA A 199 -14.78 -16.12 -4.42
CA ALA A 199 -15.93 -17.02 -4.43
C ALA A 199 -17.01 -16.60 -3.41
N LEU A 200 -16.59 -16.18 -2.22
CA LEU A 200 -17.48 -15.66 -1.18
C LEU A 200 -18.14 -14.34 -1.61
N ARG A 201 -17.37 -13.37 -2.08
CA ARG A 201 -17.89 -12.06 -2.53
C ARG A 201 -18.90 -12.17 -3.67
N ARG A 202 -18.75 -13.17 -4.56
CA ARG A 202 -19.74 -13.44 -5.62
C ARG A 202 -21.10 -13.93 -5.08
N ARG A 203 -21.13 -14.51 -3.88
CA ARG A 203 -22.35 -15.04 -3.24
C ARG A 203 -22.96 -14.06 -2.23
N LEU A 204 -22.13 -13.22 -1.60
CA LEU A 204 -22.59 -12.19 -0.67
C LEU A 204 -23.23 -11.03 -1.45
N ARG A 205 -24.40 -10.57 -0.99
CA ARG A 205 -25.07 -9.34 -1.48
C ARG A 205 -25.30 -8.30 -0.38
N ASP A 206 -24.80 -8.58 0.82
CA ASP A 206 -24.92 -7.71 1.99
C ASP A 206 -23.65 -6.87 2.16
N ARG A 207 -23.84 -5.54 2.26
CA ARG A 207 -22.74 -4.55 2.34
C ARG A 207 -21.89 -4.71 3.60
N VAL A 208 -22.52 -5.08 4.72
CA VAL A 208 -21.85 -5.24 6.01
C VAL A 208 -21.00 -6.50 5.98
N LEU A 209 -21.53 -7.61 5.45
CA LEU A 209 -20.76 -8.87 5.30
C LEU A 209 -19.59 -8.71 4.32
N GLU A 210 -19.77 -8.01 3.20
CA GLU A 210 -18.67 -7.68 2.28
C GLU A 210 -17.56 -6.88 2.98
N SER A 211 -17.94 -5.88 3.79
CA SER A 211 -17.00 -5.05 4.56
C SER A 211 -16.30 -5.87 5.65
N ALA A 212 -17.03 -6.69 6.40
CA ALA A 212 -16.46 -7.58 7.41
C ALA A 212 -15.46 -8.57 6.80
N LEU A 213 -15.78 -9.14 5.63
CA LEU A 213 -14.86 -10.01 4.90
C LEU A 213 -13.60 -9.25 4.47
N ALA A 214 -13.73 -7.98 4.05
CA ALA A 214 -12.57 -7.16 3.71
C ALA A 214 -11.65 -6.91 4.91
N VAL A 215 -12.19 -6.71 6.11
CA VAL A 215 -11.41 -6.58 7.37
C VAL A 215 -10.75 -7.89 7.77
N LEU A 216 -11.44 -9.02 7.61
CA LEU A 216 -10.93 -10.34 7.97
C LEU A 216 -9.81 -10.83 7.03
N THR A 217 -9.92 -10.53 5.73
CA THR A 217 -9.03 -11.03 4.66
C THR A 217 -7.53 -10.92 4.98
N PRO A 218 -6.97 -9.77 5.38
CA PRO A 218 -5.54 -9.66 5.69
C PRO A 218 -5.08 -10.63 6.78
N PHE A 219 -5.84 -10.78 7.87
CA PHE A 219 -5.49 -11.68 8.96
C PHE A 219 -5.67 -13.15 8.57
N ALA A 220 -6.77 -13.48 7.88
CA ALA A 220 -7.06 -14.83 7.40
C ALA A 220 -6.07 -15.28 6.31
N THR A 221 -5.36 -14.35 5.66
CA THR A 221 -4.28 -14.67 4.73
C THR A 221 -2.93 -14.81 5.45
N TYR A 222 -2.61 -13.88 6.35
CA TYR A 222 -1.32 -13.84 7.04
C TYR A 222 -1.13 -14.99 8.02
N LEU A 223 -2.14 -15.27 8.85
CA LEU A 223 -2.00 -16.21 9.96
C LEU A 223 -1.69 -17.66 9.50
N PRO A 224 -2.40 -18.25 8.52
CA PRO A 224 -2.07 -19.59 8.03
C PRO A 224 -0.65 -19.66 7.43
N ALA A 225 -0.23 -18.63 6.71
CA ALA A 225 1.12 -18.55 6.15
C ALA A 225 2.18 -18.52 7.26
N GLN A 226 1.96 -17.73 8.31
CA GLN A 226 2.85 -17.68 9.47
C GLN A 226 2.94 -19.02 10.20
N LEU A 227 1.80 -19.71 10.39
CA LEU A 227 1.76 -21.02 11.05
C LEU A 227 2.47 -22.12 10.24
N LEU A 228 2.45 -22.02 8.91
CA LEU A 228 3.16 -22.92 8.00
C LEU A 228 4.64 -22.56 7.81
N GLY A 229 5.13 -21.50 8.48
CA GLY A 229 6.52 -21.06 8.39
C GLY A 229 6.90 -20.45 7.03
N VAL A 230 5.92 -20.00 6.24
CA VAL A 230 6.12 -19.32 4.96
C VAL A 230 5.85 -17.82 5.09
N SER A 231 6.14 -17.03 4.04
CA SER A 231 6.04 -15.57 4.13
C SER A 231 4.58 -15.09 4.20
N GLY A 232 4.11 -14.74 5.39
CA GLY A 232 2.78 -14.14 5.61
C GLY A 232 2.58 -12.82 4.87
N VAL A 233 3.64 -12.03 4.72
CA VAL A 233 3.60 -10.79 3.94
C VAL A 233 3.32 -11.06 2.48
N LEU A 234 4.08 -11.95 1.84
CA LEU A 234 3.86 -12.27 0.43
C LEU A 234 2.49 -12.91 0.20
N ALA A 235 1.97 -13.66 1.16
CA ALA A 235 0.61 -14.16 1.12
C ALA A 235 -0.41 -13.02 1.07
N VAL A 236 -0.32 -12.06 1.99
CA VAL A 236 -1.21 -10.88 2.02
C VAL A 236 -1.09 -10.03 0.76
N VAL A 237 0.15 -9.78 0.30
CA VAL A 237 0.42 -8.98 -0.90
C VAL A 237 -0.15 -9.66 -2.14
N THR A 238 0.10 -10.96 -2.32
CA THR A 238 -0.45 -11.73 -3.44
C THR A 238 -1.98 -11.74 -3.40
N CYS A 239 -2.57 -11.93 -2.21
CA CYS A 239 -4.02 -11.91 -2.04
C CYS A 239 -4.61 -10.54 -2.41
N GLY A 240 -4.06 -9.46 -1.88
CA GLY A 240 -4.49 -8.09 -2.17
C GLY A 240 -4.35 -7.72 -3.65
N LEU A 241 -3.24 -8.08 -4.29
CA LEU A 241 -3.02 -7.85 -5.72
C LEU A 241 -4.06 -8.58 -6.58
N ILE A 242 -4.37 -9.86 -6.29
CA ILE A 242 -5.41 -10.61 -7.02
C ILE A 242 -6.79 -9.99 -6.78
N LEU A 243 -7.10 -9.61 -5.53
CA LEU A 243 -8.36 -8.96 -5.18
C LEU A 243 -8.51 -7.57 -5.80
N SER A 244 -7.43 -6.84 -6.04
CA SER A 244 -7.47 -5.55 -6.76
C SER A 244 -8.02 -5.70 -8.19
N GLN A 245 -7.75 -6.84 -8.86
CA GLN A 245 -8.22 -7.10 -10.21
C GLN A 245 -9.67 -7.60 -10.25
N ALA A 246 -10.02 -8.45 -9.29
CA ALA A 246 -11.36 -9.03 -9.19
C ALA A 246 -12.39 -8.05 -8.60
N GLY A 247 -11.98 -7.21 -7.65
CA GLY A 247 -12.82 -6.33 -6.84
C GLY A 247 -13.82 -5.48 -7.62
N PRO A 248 -13.43 -4.84 -8.74
CA PRO A 248 -14.35 -4.04 -9.55
C PRO A 248 -15.56 -4.80 -10.09
N ARG A 249 -15.50 -6.14 -10.20
CA ARG A 249 -16.60 -7.00 -10.66
C ARG A 249 -17.37 -7.69 -9.54
N VAL A 250 -16.75 -7.91 -8.38
CA VAL A 250 -17.29 -8.79 -7.33
C VAL A 250 -17.65 -8.08 -6.03
N THR A 251 -17.42 -6.77 -5.94
CA THR A 251 -17.79 -5.95 -4.77
C THR A 251 -18.90 -5.00 -5.17
N SER A 252 -19.87 -4.73 -4.30
CA SER A 252 -20.93 -3.76 -4.57
C SER A 252 -20.43 -2.31 -4.44
N ALA A 253 -21.10 -1.34 -5.07
CA ALA A 253 -20.71 0.08 -4.98
C ALA A 253 -20.72 0.60 -3.53
N GLY A 254 -21.79 0.30 -2.79
CA GLY A 254 -21.90 0.65 -1.37
C GLY A 254 -20.77 0.05 -0.53
N ALA A 255 -20.45 -1.25 -0.72
CA ALA A 255 -19.35 -1.89 -0.01
C ALA A 255 -18.00 -1.28 -0.40
N ARG A 256 -17.75 -0.95 -1.68
CA ARG A 256 -16.49 -0.30 -2.09
C ARG A 256 -16.26 1.03 -1.40
N VAL A 257 -17.29 1.88 -1.31
CA VAL A 257 -17.19 3.17 -0.62
C VAL A 257 -16.88 2.97 0.87
N GLN A 258 -17.58 2.05 1.53
CA GLN A 258 -17.37 1.75 2.95
C GLN A 258 -15.98 1.15 3.22
N ILE A 259 -15.54 0.18 2.41
CA ILE A 259 -14.23 -0.47 2.51
C ILE A 259 -13.12 0.57 2.30
N THR A 260 -13.25 1.45 1.31
CA THR A 260 -12.26 2.50 1.02
C THR A 260 -12.13 3.46 2.20
N GLY A 261 -13.24 4.01 2.69
CA GLY A 261 -13.22 4.92 3.83
C GLY A 261 -12.69 4.27 5.11
N PHE A 262 -13.08 3.02 5.39
CA PHE A 262 -12.57 2.26 6.53
C PHE A 262 -11.05 2.10 6.45
N TRP A 263 -10.51 1.69 5.30
CA TRP A 263 -9.08 1.43 5.17
C TRP A 263 -8.25 2.70 5.14
N GLU A 264 -8.73 3.79 4.55
CA GLU A 264 -8.04 5.09 4.60
C GLU A 264 -7.82 5.56 6.03
N VAL A 265 -8.88 5.54 6.87
CA VAL A 265 -8.78 5.93 8.27
C VAL A 265 -7.94 4.92 9.07
N SER A 266 -8.18 3.63 8.86
CA SER A 266 -7.52 2.56 9.62
C SER A 266 -6.01 2.51 9.35
N THR A 267 -5.59 2.60 8.09
CA THR A 267 -4.15 2.63 7.75
C THR A 267 -3.48 3.92 8.20
N PHE A 268 -4.16 5.07 8.16
CA PHE A 268 -3.68 6.30 8.78
C PHE A 268 -3.42 6.12 10.28
N ILE A 269 -4.37 5.56 11.03
CA ILE A 269 -4.22 5.31 12.47
C ILE A 269 -3.10 4.29 12.73
N LEU A 270 -3.07 3.16 12.01
CA LEU A 270 -2.07 2.11 12.21
C LEU A 270 -0.65 2.60 11.92
N ASN A 271 -0.43 3.31 10.82
CA ASN A 271 0.87 3.91 10.50
C ASN A 271 1.28 4.93 11.56
N SER A 272 0.37 5.82 11.95
CA SER A 272 0.67 6.85 12.94
C SER A 272 0.95 6.26 14.32
N ALA A 273 0.22 5.20 14.69
CA ALA A 273 0.43 4.47 15.93
C ALA A 273 1.81 3.81 15.99
N LEU A 274 2.32 3.26 14.88
CA LEU A 274 3.68 2.72 14.82
C LEU A 274 4.73 3.78 15.13
N PHE A 275 4.61 4.98 14.56
CA PHE A 275 5.52 6.10 14.85
C PHE A 275 5.45 6.54 16.33
N VAL A 276 4.24 6.65 16.88
CA VAL A 276 4.04 6.98 18.30
C VAL A 276 4.62 5.89 19.21
N LEU A 277 4.40 4.61 18.90
CA LEU A 277 4.92 3.48 19.67
C LEU A 277 6.45 3.48 19.74
N VAL A 278 7.12 3.82 18.65
CA VAL A 278 8.58 3.97 18.69
C VAL A 278 9.02 5.19 19.45
N GLY A 279 8.31 6.30 19.33
CA GLY A 279 8.54 7.45 20.22
C GLY A 279 8.48 7.03 21.68
N ILE A 280 7.44 6.29 22.09
CA ILE A 280 7.27 5.80 23.46
C ILE A 280 8.43 4.92 23.91
N GLN A 281 8.94 4.04 23.04
CA GLN A 281 10.03 3.13 23.38
C GLN A 281 11.42 3.78 23.33
N THR A 282 11.59 4.88 22.59
CA THR A 282 12.89 5.51 22.38
C THR A 282 13.62 5.88 23.68
N PRO A 283 12.98 6.53 24.69
CA PRO A 283 13.63 6.82 25.96
C PRO A 283 14.16 5.56 26.68
N ALA A 284 13.39 4.47 26.68
CA ALA A 284 13.79 3.22 27.30
C ALA A 284 15.01 2.62 26.59
N ILE A 285 14.99 2.58 25.25
CA ILE A 285 16.11 2.06 24.45
C ILE A 285 17.38 2.89 24.70
N VAL A 286 17.28 4.22 24.73
CA VAL A 286 18.41 5.13 25.02
C VAL A 286 18.96 4.88 26.42
N SER A 287 18.09 4.73 27.43
CA SER A 287 18.52 4.46 28.81
C SER A 287 19.23 3.12 28.98
N ALA A 288 18.87 2.11 28.18
CA ALA A 288 19.42 0.76 28.25
C ALA A 288 20.86 0.67 27.74
N ILE A 289 21.31 1.60 26.89
CA ILE A 289 22.66 1.59 26.30
C ILE A 289 23.71 2.14 27.25
N GLY A 290 23.34 2.94 28.25
CA GLY A 290 24.30 3.62 29.15
C GLY A 290 25.05 4.78 28.48
N SER A 291 25.42 5.79 29.25
CA SER A 291 26.01 7.04 28.73
C SER A 291 27.38 6.86 28.07
N ALA A 292 28.21 5.93 28.55
CA ALA A 292 29.56 5.67 28.03
C ALA A 292 29.56 5.05 26.62
N SER A 293 28.49 4.33 26.24
CA SER A 293 28.33 3.63 24.96
C SER A 293 27.43 4.38 23.96
N LEU A 294 26.74 5.44 24.41
CA LEU A 294 25.80 6.18 23.56
C LEU A 294 26.50 6.83 22.36
N GLY A 295 27.70 7.41 22.55
CA GLY A 295 28.49 7.98 21.45
C GLY A 295 28.81 6.93 20.39
N HIS A 296 29.27 5.74 20.82
CA HIS A 296 29.58 4.64 19.91
C HIS A 296 28.32 4.14 19.17
N ALA A 297 27.19 4.04 19.87
CA ALA A 297 25.92 3.63 19.30
C ALA A 297 25.39 4.63 18.25
N VAL A 298 25.51 5.94 18.52
CA VAL A 298 25.14 7.00 17.57
C VAL A 298 26.03 6.96 16.33
N VAL A 299 27.35 6.80 16.49
CA VAL A 299 28.27 6.66 15.36
C VAL A 299 27.91 5.42 14.53
N THR A 300 27.65 4.28 15.17
CA THR A 300 27.19 3.06 14.50
C THR A 300 25.90 3.30 13.71
N ALA A 301 24.91 3.98 14.29
CA ALA A 301 23.67 4.32 13.60
C ALA A 301 23.89 5.25 12.40
N LEU A 302 24.77 6.24 12.51
CA LEU A 302 25.12 7.13 11.40
C LEU A 302 25.86 6.40 10.28
N LEU A 303 26.80 5.51 10.63
CA LEU A 303 27.52 4.67 9.66
C LEU A 303 26.57 3.73 8.92
N VAL A 304 25.71 3.01 9.65
CA VAL A 304 24.71 2.12 9.06
C VAL A 304 23.73 2.93 8.19
N GLY A 305 23.24 4.08 8.67
CA GLY A 305 22.38 4.97 7.89
C GLY A 305 23.06 5.47 6.62
N GLY A 306 24.34 5.83 6.69
CA GLY A 306 25.16 6.21 5.56
C GLY A 306 25.31 5.08 4.54
N VAL A 307 25.59 3.85 4.98
CA VAL A 307 25.70 2.65 4.13
C VAL A 307 24.39 2.37 3.43
N VAL A 308 23.28 2.48 4.15
CA VAL A 308 21.93 2.27 3.63
C VAL A 308 21.59 3.27 2.52
N ILE A 309 21.90 4.56 2.72
CA ILE A 309 21.71 5.62 1.71
C ILE A 309 22.67 5.42 0.53
N ALA A 310 23.94 5.16 0.80
CA ALA A 310 24.98 4.97 -0.20
C ALA A 310 24.71 3.76 -1.09
N THR A 311 24.26 2.64 -0.52
CA THR A 311 23.90 1.43 -1.28
C THR A 311 22.78 1.72 -2.27
N ARG A 312 21.74 2.44 -1.84
CA ARG A 312 20.64 2.85 -2.72
C ARG A 312 21.13 3.79 -3.84
N LEU A 313 21.91 4.81 -3.51
CA LEU A 313 22.48 5.74 -4.49
C LEU A 313 23.35 4.98 -5.50
N LEU A 314 24.30 4.18 -5.03
CA LEU A 314 25.19 3.41 -5.87
C LEU A 314 24.41 2.46 -6.78
N TRP A 315 23.39 1.77 -6.26
CA TRP A 315 22.55 0.87 -7.05
C TRP A 315 21.83 1.60 -8.19
N LEU A 316 21.12 2.69 -7.89
CA LEU A 316 20.36 3.43 -8.91
C LEU A 316 21.26 4.15 -9.93
N TYR A 317 22.51 4.45 -9.57
CA TYR A 317 23.49 5.03 -10.47
C TYR A 317 24.39 4.01 -11.17
N SER A 318 24.37 2.73 -10.79
CA SER A 318 25.24 1.70 -11.40
C SER A 318 24.43 0.67 -12.18
N VAL A 319 23.38 0.11 -11.59
CA VAL A 319 22.62 -1.01 -12.17
C VAL A 319 21.98 -0.69 -13.52
N PRO A 320 21.43 0.52 -13.77
CA PRO A 320 20.96 0.87 -15.10
C PRO A 320 22.05 0.83 -16.18
N TYR A 321 23.30 1.12 -15.84
CA TYR A 321 24.41 1.03 -16.80
C TYR A 321 24.90 -0.40 -16.98
N LEU A 322 24.96 -1.18 -15.89
CA LEU A 322 25.32 -2.59 -15.94
C LEU A 322 24.32 -3.40 -16.79
N LEU A 323 23.01 -3.18 -16.58
CA LEU A 323 21.97 -3.80 -17.40
C LEU A 323 22.08 -3.43 -18.88
N ARG A 324 22.47 -2.19 -19.20
CA ARG A 324 22.66 -1.75 -20.60
C ARG A 324 23.89 -2.37 -21.25
N ALA A 325 24.93 -2.65 -20.46
CA ALA A 325 26.10 -3.36 -20.96
C ALA A 325 25.72 -4.78 -21.41
N VAL A 326 24.73 -5.39 -20.74
CA VAL A 326 24.27 -6.77 -20.98
C VAL A 326 23.09 -6.85 -21.96
N ASP A 327 22.11 -5.95 -21.90
CA ASP A 327 20.91 -5.94 -22.75
C ASP A 327 20.83 -4.63 -23.58
N ARG A 328 21.18 -4.72 -24.87
CA ARG A 328 21.31 -3.56 -25.79
C ARG A 328 20.02 -3.24 -26.57
N ARG A 329 18.86 -3.77 -26.16
CA ARG A 329 17.60 -3.57 -26.91
C ARG A 329 17.21 -2.08 -27.03
N PRO A 330 16.69 -1.64 -28.18
CA PRO A 330 16.37 -0.23 -28.43
C PRO A 330 15.28 0.33 -27.51
N VAL A 331 14.39 -0.52 -26.98
CA VAL A 331 13.38 -0.16 -25.96
C VAL A 331 14.02 0.39 -24.67
N GLN A 332 15.27 0.04 -24.35
CA GLN A 332 15.95 0.62 -23.18
C GLN A 332 16.39 2.07 -23.41
N ARG A 333 16.49 2.53 -24.67
CA ARG A 333 16.84 3.92 -25.00
C ARG A 333 15.66 4.88 -24.81
N THR A 334 14.43 4.41 -24.88
CA THR A 334 13.23 5.21 -24.61
C THR A 334 12.93 5.35 -23.12
N LEU A 335 13.48 4.46 -22.28
CA LEU A 335 13.40 4.52 -20.81
C LEU A 335 14.51 5.38 -20.17
N ARG A 336 15.19 6.23 -20.95
CA ARG A 336 16.26 7.11 -20.46
C ARG A 336 15.70 8.13 -19.48
N SER A 337 16.01 7.95 -18.20
CA SER A 337 15.92 9.04 -17.23
C SER A 337 17.26 9.77 -17.11
N GLY A 338 17.22 11.10 -17.09
CA GLY A 338 18.41 11.91 -16.82
C GLY A 338 18.96 11.68 -15.42
N ALA A 339 20.24 11.97 -15.16
CA ALA A 339 20.81 11.89 -13.81
C ALA A 339 20.01 12.73 -12.79
N ARG A 340 19.53 13.91 -13.24
CA ARG A 340 18.64 14.80 -12.46
C ARG A 340 17.32 14.14 -12.06
N GLU A 341 16.71 13.34 -12.94
CA GLU A 341 15.44 12.65 -12.66
C GLU A 341 15.64 11.41 -11.76
N ARG A 342 16.81 10.78 -11.80
CA ARG A 342 17.12 9.61 -10.96
C ARG A 342 17.40 9.97 -9.51
N PHE A 343 17.97 11.14 -9.26
CA PHE A 343 18.35 11.53 -7.91
C PHE A 343 17.17 11.56 -6.92
N PRO A 344 16.01 12.18 -7.24
CA PRO A 344 14.83 12.10 -6.37
C PRO A 344 14.41 10.66 -6.07
N VAL A 345 14.40 9.76 -7.06
CA VAL A 345 14.02 8.35 -6.88
C VAL A 345 15.03 7.60 -5.97
N ALA A 346 16.31 7.94 -6.07
CA ALA A 346 17.33 7.40 -5.19
C ALA A 346 17.23 7.97 -3.77
N TRP A 347 16.90 9.26 -3.65
CA TRP A 347 16.77 9.96 -2.38
C TRP A 347 15.46 9.65 -1.64
N SER A 348 14.42 9.19 -2.33
CA SER A 348 13.11 8.88 -1.75
C SER A 348 13.04 7.60 -0.92
N GLY A 349 14.17 6.90 -0.72
CA GLY A 349 14.22 5.66 0.06
C GLY A 349 14.13 5.89 1.55
N VAL A 350 13.06 6.51 2.05
CA VAL A 350 12.80 6.71 3.48
C VAL A 350 12.46 5.35 4.12
N ARG A 351 12.88 5.10 5.36
CA ARG A 351 12.40 3.93 6.12
C ARG A 351 11.15 4.33 6.88
N GLY A 352 10.17 3.44 6.96
CA GLY A 352 8.88 3.78 7.56
C GLY A 352 8.26 2.65 8.36
N ALA A 353 6.93 2.54 8.28
CA ALA A 353 6.12 1.78 9.21
C ALA A 353 6.50 0.29 9.28
N VAL A 354 6.80 -0.32 8.13
CA VAL A 354 7.16 -1.74 8.04
C VAL A 354 8.53 -2.02 8.68
N SER A 355 9.56 -1.22 8.37
CA SER A 355 10.88 -1.28 9.02
C SER A 355 10.75 -1.12 10.54
N LEU A 356 9.86 -0.24 10.96
CA LEU A 356 9.59 0.05 12.36
C LEU A 356 8.94 -1.14 13.09
N ALA A 357 7.91 -1.73 12.47
CA ALA A 357 7.27 -2.94 12.97
C ALA A 357 8.25 -4.11 13.03
N ALA A 358 9.15 -4.24 12.04
CA ALA A 358 10.20 -5.26 12.06
C ALA A 358 11.23 -5.03 13.18
N ALA A 359 11.64 -3.78 13.43
CA ALA A 359 12.55 -3.41 14.52
C ALA A 359 11.94 -3.75 15.89
N LEU A 360 10.67 -3.40 16.09
CA LEU A 360 9.89 -3.75 17.29
C LEU A 360 9.60 -5.25 17.38
N GLY A 361 9.63 -5.94 16.24
CA GLY A 361 9.42 -7.38 16.12
C GLY A 361 10.64 -8.23 16.50
N VAL A 362 11.80 -7.64 16.77
CA VAL A 362 13.02 -8.43 17.06
C VAL A 362 12.86 -9.11 18.43
N PRO A 363 12.93 -10.46 18.50
CA PRO A 363 12.79 -11.18 19.77
C PRO A 363 13.91 -10.81 20.76
N ALA A 364 13.56 -10.59 22.02
CA ALA A 364 14.53 -10.32 23.09
C ALA A 364 15.20 -11.60 23.63
N THR A 365 14.65 -12.78 23.31
CA THR A 365 15.11 -14.07 23.82
C THR A 365 15.28 -15.10 22.71
N THR A 366 16.19 -16.04 22.93
CA THR A 366 16.42 -17.24 22.11
C THR A 366 15.34 -18.30 22.36
N ALA A 367 15.29 -19.35 21.53
CA ALA A 367 14.35 -20.47 21.72
C ALA A 367 14.55 -21.19 23.07
N ALA A 368 15.77 -21.12 23.63
CA ALA A 368 16.11 -21.66 24.94
C ALA A 368 15.75 -20.73 26.12
N GLY A 369 15.06 -19.61 25.86
CA GLY A 369 14.66 -18.63 26.87
C GLY A 369 15.78 -17.71 27.37
N ARG A 370 17.00 -17.82 26.82
CA ARG A 370 18.12 -16.94 27.18
C ARG A 370 18.02 -15.58 26.49
N PRO A 371 18.48 -14.47 27.12
CA PRO A 371 18.56 -13.18 26.46
C PRO A 371 19.35 -13.26 25.16
N LEU A 372 18.86 -12.60 24.11
CA LEU A 372 19.55 -12.51 22.83
C LEU A 372 20.65 -11.43 22.93
N GLU A 373 21.90 -11.86 23.08
CA GLU A 373 23.06 -10.97 23.20
C GLU A 373 23.19 -10.07 21.96
N GLY A 374 23.11 -8.75 22.14
CA GLY A 374 23.14 -7.78 21.03
C GLY A 374 21.76 -7.27 20.57
N HIS A 375 20.66 -7.72 21.19
CA HIS A 375 19.31 -7.21 20.93
C HIS A 375 19.21 -5.67 21.05
N GLY A 376 19.66 -5.12 22.18
CA GLY A 376 19.60 -3.68 22.46
C GLY A 376 20.31 -2.81 21.39
N PRO A 377 21.60 -3.08 21.09
CA PRO A 377 22.32 -2.40 20.02
C PRO A 377 21.65 -2.48 18.64
N VAL A 378 21.10 -3.65 18.27
CA VAL A 378 20.40 -3.83 16.98
C VAL A 378 19.13 -2.98 16.93
N VAL A 379 18.27 -3.06 17.94
CA VAL A 379 17.01 -2.31 17.97
C VAL A 379 17.28 -0.80 17.99
N PHE A 380 18.26 -0.35 18.80
CA PHE A 380 18.64 1.07 18.81
C PHE A 380 19.15 1.54 17.45
N THR A 381 20.06 0.78 16.84
CA THR A 381 20.64 1.15 15.54
C THR A 381 19.56 1.20 14.47
N ALA A 382 18.65 0.21 14.44
CA ALA A 382 17.52 0.20 13.52
C ALA A 382 16.61 1.42 13.71
N VAL A 383 16.17 1.68 14.95
CA VAL A 383 15.31 2.84 15.25
C VAL A 383 16.02 4.15 14.90
N ALA A 384 17.28 4.33 15.30
CA ALA A 384 18.05 5.53 15.01
C ALA A 384 18.21 5.75 13.49
N VAL A 385 18.51 4.71 12.71
CA VAL A 385 18.59 4.80 11.24
C VAL A 385 17.23 5.18 10.64
N ILE A 386 16.13 4.58 11.12
CA ILE A 386 14.78 4.92 10.66
C ILE A 386 14.47 6.40 10.96
N LEU A 387 14.74 6.87 12.17
CA LEU A 387 14.51 8.26 12.56
C LEU A 387 15.38 9.24 11.77
N VAL A 388 16.67 8.95 11.59
CA VAL A 388 17.59 9.79 10.82
C VAL A 388 17.13 9.88 9.37
N THR A 389 16.80 8.75 8.74
CA THR A 389 16.32 8.75 7.34
C THR A 389 14.97 9.47 7.21
N LEU A 390 14.05 9.29 8.16
CA LEU A 390 12.76 9.96 8.18
C LEU A 390 12.87 11.48 8.34
N VAL A 391 13.75 11.95 9.23
CA VAL A 391 13.98 13.38 9.45
C VAL A 391 14.75 13.98 8.28
N VAL A 392 15.88 13.40 7.91
CA VAL A 392 16.78 13.95 6.87
C VAL A 392 16.14 13.83 5.49
N GLN A 393 15.80 12.62 5.03
CA GLN A 393 15.26 12.43 3.68
C GLN A 393 13.83 12.98 3.59
N GLY A 394 12.99 12.79 4.61
CA GLY A 394 11.61 13.28 4.61
C GLY A 394 11.49 14.80 4.52
N THR A 395 12.35 15.56 5.23
CA THR A 395 12.31 17.04 5.17
C THR A 395 13.01 17.61 3.94
N THR A 396 14.03 16.94 3.41
CA THR A 396 14.79 17.42 2.23
C THR A 396 14.14 17.04 0.90
N MET A 397 13.27 16.01 0.86
CA MET A 397 12.65 15.53 -0.38
C MET A 397 11.91 16.60 -1.21
N PRO A 398 11.10 17.51 -0.61
CA PRO A 398 10.46 18.58 -1.39
C PRO A 398 11.45 19.50 -2.09
N ALA A 399 12.59 19.80 -1.46
CA ALA A 399 13.64 20.61 -2.06
C ALA A 399 14.34 19.85 -3.21
N VAL A 400 14.59 18.56 -3.02
CA VAL A 400 15.18 17.68 -4.04
C VAL A 400 14.29 17.56 -5.29
N ILE A 401 12.97 17.44 -5.12
CA ILE A 401 12.03 17.38 -6.24
C ILE A 401 11.98 18.69 -7.01
N ARG A 402 11.90 19.83 -6.30
CA ARG A 402 11.92 21.17 -6.94
C ARG A 402 13.22 21.40 -7.71
N TRP A 403 14.36 20.99 -7.15
CA TRP A 403 15.66 21.08 -7.82
C TRP A 403 15.71 20.22 -9.10
N ALA A 404 15.11 19.03 -9.07
CA ALA A 404 15.09 18.14 -10.22
C ALA A 404 14.15 18.60 -11.36
N GLY A 405 13.26 19.58 -11.10
CA GLY A 405 12.34 20.10 -12.11
C GLY A 405 11.30 19.08 -12.59
N LEU A 406 10.98 18.09 -11.75
CA LEU A 406 9.95 17.11 -12.06
C LEU A 406 8.57 17.79 -12.04
N HIS A 407 7.88 17.79 -13.18
CA HIS A 407 6.51 18.28 -13.31
C HIS A 407 5.55 17.11 -13.55
N GLY A 408 4.29 17.26 -13.14
CA GLY A 408 3.24 16.25 -13.34
C GLY A 408 3.08 15.87 -14.81
N ASP A 409 2.78 14.60 -15.06
CA ASP A 409 2.76 13.99 -16.39
C ASP A 409 1.48 14.37 -17.17
N PRO A 410 1.54 14.92 -18.40
CA PRO A 410 0.36 15.15 -19.23
C PRO A 410 -0.40 13.85 -19.59
N ASP A 411 0.26 12.69 -19.53
CA ASP A 411 -0.35 11.40 -19.89
C ASP A 411 -1.51 11.00 -18.96
N GLU A 412 -1.48 11.36 -17.67
CA GLU A 412 -2.57 11.14 -16.70
C GLU A 412 -3.89 11.74 -17.20
N THR A 413 -3.84 13.02 -17.55
CA THR A 413 -5.01 13.73 -18.05
C THR A 413 -5.49 13.15 -19.37
N SER A 414 -4.60 12.56 -20.17
CA SER A 414 -4.96 11.92 -21.43
C SER A 414 -5.66 10.57 -21.25
N GLU A 415 -5.19 9.70 -20.34
CA GLU A 415 -5.83 8.41 -20.04
C GLU A 415 -7.21 8.62 -19.40
N GLU A 416 -7.31 9.55 -18.45
CA GLU A 416 -8.57 9.87 -17.77
C GLU A 416 -9.60 10.46 -18.75
N ARG A 417 -9.20 11.43 -19.59
CA ARG A 417 -10.08 11.98 -20.64
C ARG A 417 -10.50 10.93 -21.65
N ARG A 418 -9.58 10.04 -22.07
CA ARG A 418 -9.89 8.94 -23.00
C ARG A 418 -10.90 7.98 -22.40
N ALA A 419 -10.70 7.57 -21.14
CA ALA A 419 -11.64 6.70 -20.44
C ALA A 419 -13.00 7.36 -20.27
N HIS A 420 -13.06 8.62 -19.84
CA HIS A 420 -14.31 9.38 -19.76
C HIS A 420 -15.08 9.38 -21.08
N ARG A 421 -14.41 9.70 -22.19
CA ARG A 421 -15.04 9.71 -23.52
C ARG A 421 -15.59 8.33 -23.89
N GLN A 422 -14.84 7.26 -23.62
CA GLN A 422 -15.25 5.91 -23.97
C GLN A 422 -16.40 5.37 -23.10
N ILE A 423 -16.45 5.67 -21.80
CA ILE A 423 -17.58 5.26 -20.96
C ILE A 423 -18.87 6.01 -21.33
N VAL A 424 -18.76 7.29 -21.70
CA VAL A 424 -19.90 8.09 -22.18
C VAL A 424 -20.39 7.59 -23.53
N THR A 425 -19.47 7.31 -24.46
CA THR A 425 -19.82 6.76 -25.79
C THR A 425 -20.57 5.43 -25.64
N ALA A 426 -20.06 4.51 -24.81
CA ALA A 426 -20.72 3.24 -24.55
C ALA A 426 -22.11 3.40 -23.91
N ALA A 427 -22.32 4.42 -23.07
CA ALA A 427 -23.62 4.71 -22.49
C ALA A 427 -24.60 5.30 -23.53
N LEU A 428 -24.13 6.18 -24.40
CA LEU A 428 -24.94 6.79 -25.46
C LEU A 428 -25.38 5.76 -26.53
N GLU A 429 -24.53 4.78 -26.84
CA GLU A 429 -24.84 3.71 -27.80
C GLU A 429 -26.05 2.88 -27.39
N VAL A 430 -26.19 2.56 -26.11
CA VAL A 430 -27.27 1.70 -25.59
C VAL A 430 -28.43 2.46 -24.97
N LEU A 431 -28.33 3.80 -24.86
CA LEU A 431 -29.34 4.64 -24.24
C LEU A 431 -30.75 4.45 -24.85
N PRO A 432 -30.94 4.38 -26.18
CA PRO A 432 -32.27 4.16 -26.77
C PRO A 432 -32.89 2.84 -26.31
N ASP A 433 -32.15 1.74 -26.42
CA ASP A 433 -32.64 0.40 -26.06
C ASP A 433 -33.07 0.31 -24.58
N TYR A 434 -32.31 0.94 -23.68
CA TYR A 434 -32.66 0.97 -22.26
C TYR A 434 -33.83 1.91 -21.95
N ALA A 435 -33.95 3.04 -22.66
CA ALA A 435 -35.08 3.94 -22.51
C ALA A 435 -36.39 3.28 -22.95
N ASP A 436 -36.36 2.55 -24.07
CA ASP A 436 -37.51 1.80 -24.59
C ASP A 436 -37.94 0.69 -23.63
N ARG A 437 -36.97 -0.08 -23.08
CA ARG A 437 -37.25 -1.14 -22.11
C ARG A 437 -37.86 -0.66 -20.80
N LEU A 438 -37.55 0.58 -20.40
CA LEU A 438 -38.02 1.19 -19.15
C LEU A 438 -39.20 2.14 -19.38
N ASP A 439 -39.73 2.22 -20.60
CA ASP A 439 -40.82 3.12 -21.01
C ASP A 439 -40.54 4.58 -20.57
N THR A 440 -39.30 5.03 -20.80
CA THR A 440 -38.84 6.35 -20.35
C THR A 440 -39.29 7.44 -21.33
N PRO A 441 -39.91 8.55 -20.87
CA PRO A 441 -40.38 9.61 -21.76
C PRO A 441 -39.27 10.19 -22.65
N PRO A 442 -39.55 10.51 -23.94
CA PRO A 442 -38.56 11.04 -24.87
C PRO A 442 -37.83 12.27 -24.34
N GLU A 443 -38.54 13.18 -23.68
CA GLU A 443 -37.98 14.39 -23.06
C GLU A 443 -36.92 14.06 -21.99
N THR A 444 -37.18 13.03 -21.17
CA THR A 444 -36.25 12.58 -20.12
C THR A 444 -35.03 11.88 -20.74
N THR A 445 -35.26 11.10 -21.80
CA THR A 445 -34.18 10.43 -22.55
C THR A 445 -33.26 11.44 -23.26
N ASP A 446 -33.84 12.49 -23.86
CA ASP A 446 -33.07 13.56 -24.51
C ASP A 446 -32.33 14.44 -23.51
N ALA A 447 -32.91 14.70 -22.33
CA ALA A 447 -32.21 15.37 -21.24
C ALA A 447 -31.01 14.56 -20.72
N ILE A 448 -31.15 13.23 -20.57
CA ILE A 448 -30.02 12.36 -20.17
C ILE A 448 -28.97 12.30 -21.29
N ARG A 449 -29.39 12.29 -22.56
CA ARG A 449 -28.50 12.34 -23.72
C ARG A 449 -27.70 13.64 -23.77
N SER A 450 -28.34 14.79 -23.52
CA SER A 450 -27.68 16.09 -23.49
C SER A 450 -26.74 16.19 -22.28
N GLU A 451 -27.16 15.71 -21.10
CA GLU A 451 -26.33 15.61 -19.90
C GLU A 451 -25.06 14.79 -20.17
N LEU A 452 -25.18 13.59 -20.76
CA LEU A 452 -24.04 12.74 -21.11
C LEU A 452 -23.07 13.43 -22.10
N ARG A 453 -23.60 14.21 -23.04
CA ARG A 453 -22.80 14.98 -24.01
C ARG A 453 -22.16 16.22 -23.37
N GLN A 454 -22.85 16.90 -22.45
CA GLN A 454 -22.34 18.06 -21.70
C GLN A 454 -21.31 17.67 -20.64
N TYR A 455 -21.46 16.52 -19.99
CA TYR A 455 -20.45 15.95 -19.10
C TYR A 455 -19.14 15.61 -19.85
N ALA A 456 -19.21 15.40 -21.17
CA ALA A 456 -18.02 15.27 -22.02
C ALA A 456 -17.43 16.64 -22.43
N ALA A 457 -18.09 17.75 -22.11
CA ALA A 457 -17.76 19.12 -22.53
C ALA A 457 -17.57 20.13 -21.36
N GLU A 458 -17.41 19.68 -20.12
CA GLU A 458 -17.06 20.49 -18.92
C GLU A 458 -18.02 21.64 -18.54
N ASP A 459 -19.35 21.46 -18.63
CA ASP A 459 -20.30 22.33 -17.91
C ASP A 459 -21.65 21.61 -17.69
N ALA A 460 -22.10 21.49 -16.44
CA ALA A 460 -23.42 20.91 -16.13
C ALA A 460 -24.10 21.67 -14.99
N GLY A 461 -25.26 22.28 -15.30
CA GLY A 461 -26.19 22.86 -14.33
C GLY A 461 -27.07 21.81 -13.63
N PRO A 462 -27.85 22.21 -12.61
CA PRO A 462 -28.64 21.28 -11.79
C PRO A 462 -29.81 20.64 -12.57
N PRO A 463 -30.18 19.38 -12.27
CA PRO A 463 -31.27 18.69 -12.95
C PRO A 463 -32.66 19.21 -12.51
N ASP A 464 -33.58 19.27 -13.47
CA ASP A 464 -34.96 19.76 -13.30
C ASP A 464 -35.93 18.67 -12.75
N THR A 465 -37.03 19.11 -12.14
CA THR A 465 -37.95 18.27 -11.35
C THR A 465 -39.28 18.05 -12.11
N GLY A 466 -39.54 16.83 -12.62
CA GLY A 466 -40.76 16.52 -13.39
C GLY A 466 -41.25 15.06 -13.29
N PRO A 467 -42.40 14.70 -13.91
CA PRO A 467 -43.04 13.38 -13.77
C PRO A 467 -42.25 12.17 -14.31
N GLY A 468 -41.15 12.39 -15.05
CA GLY A 468 -40.21 11.35 -15.51
C GLY A 468 -39.04 11.06 -14.55
N VAL A 469 -39.01 11.64 -13.35
CA VAL A 469 -37.84 11.55 -12.44
C VAL A 469 -37.52 10.10 -12.04
N ARG A 470 -38.52 9.26 -11.75
CA ARG A 470 -38.27 7.86 -11.35
C ARG A 470 -37.71 7.01 -12.50
N THR A 471 -38.36 7.01 -13.67
CA THR A 471 -37.88 6.29 -14.86
C THR A 471 -36.52 6.83 -15.32
N GLY A 472 -36.29 8.14 -15.21
CA GLY A 472 -34.98 8.75 -15.45
C GLY A 472 -33.89 8.32 -14.44
N LEU A 473 -34.23 8.07 -13.17
CA LEU A 473 -33.30 7.52 -12.17
C LEU A 473 -33.00 6.04 -12.44
N GLU A 474 -34.01 5.24 -12.79
CA GLU A 474 -33.85 3.83 -13.17
C GLU A 474 -32.99 3.69 -14.44
N LEU A 475 -33.19 4.57 -15.43
CA LEU A 475 -32.37 4.65 -16.64
C LEU A 475 -30.92 5.02 -16.32
N ARG A 476 -30.67 6.05 -15.49
CA ARG A 476 -29.31 6.40 -15.04
C ARG A 476 -28.63 5.23 -14.32
N ARG A 477 -29.34 4.53 -13.43
CA ARG A 477 -28.83 3.34 -12.75
C ARG A 477 -28.41 2.25 -13.74
N ALA A 478 -29.21 1.99 -14.76
CA ALA A 478 -28.89 1.01 -15.79
C ALA A 478 -27.63 1.41 -16.59
N LEU A 479 -27.52 2.68 -16.98
CA LEU A 479 -26.35 3.22 -17.68
C LEU A 479 -25.07 3.15 -16.85
N ILE A 480 -25.13 3.24 -15.51
CA ILE A 480 -23.95 3.06 -14.65
C ILE A 480 -23.35 1.66 -14.83
N GLY A 481 -24.17 0.62 -14.95
CA GLY A 481 -23.70 -0.74 -15.22
C GLY A 481 -22.92 -0.86 -16.54
N VAL A 482 -23.38 -0.14 -17.56
CA VAL A 482 -22.74 -0.05 -18.88
C VAL A 482 -21.42 0.70 -18.79
N LYS A 483 -21.42 1.91 -18.21
CA LYS A 483 -20.23 2.73 -17.98
C LYS A 483 -19.16 1.95 -17.21
N ARG A 484 -19.54 1.23 -16.15
CA ARG A 484 -18.65 0.39 -15.33
C ARG A 484 -18.06 -0.76 -16.14
N SER A 485 -18.88 -1.44 -16.94
CA SER A 485 -18.42 -2.54 -17.79
C SER A 485 -17.43 -2.05 -18.85
N ALA A 486 -17.70 -0.90 -19.48
CA ALA A 486 -16.77 -0.25 -20.40
C ALA A 486 -15.45 0.11 -19.71
N LEU A 487 -15.51 0.76 -18.55
CA LEU A 487 -14.34 1.14 -17.76
C LEU A 487 -13.47 -0.08 -17.40
N ILE A 488 -14.10 -1.18 -16.99
CA ILE A 488 -13.44 -2.45 -16.69
C ILE A 488 -12.74 -3.02 -17.93
N ARG A 489 -13.40 -3.00 -19.10
CA ARG A 489 -12.81 -3.45 -20.38
C ARG A 489 -11.56 -2.66 -20.73
N LEU A 490 -11.58 -1.33 -20.57
CA LEU A 490 -10.41 -0.47 -20.85
C LEU A 490 -9.20 -0.85 -20.00
N ARG A 491 -9.44 -1.15 -18.72
CA ARG A 491 -8.38 -1.61 -17.80
C ARG A 491 -7.90 -3.01 -18.15
N ASP A 492 -8.79 -3.93 -18.53
CA ASP A 492 -8.40 -5.28 -18.96
C ASP A 492 -7.57 -5.27 -20.25
N GLN A 493 -7.90 -4.36 -21.18
CA GLN A 493 -7.16 -4.07 -22.41
C GLN A 493 -5.87 -3.27 -22.17
N ARG A 494 -5.61 -2.85 -20.92
CA ARG A 494 -4.45 -2.04 -20.51
C ARG A 494 -4.38 -0.69 -21.23
N ILE A 495 -5.54 -0.13 -21.62
CA ILE A 495 -5.66 1.24 -22.15
C ILE A 495 -5.55 2.25 -21.02
N ILE A 496 -6.07 1.90 -19.84
CA ILE A 496 -5.94 2.69 -18.60
C ILE A 496 -5.29 1.87 -17.49
N ASP A 497 -4.64 2.56 -16.56
CA ASP A 497 -4.12 1.96 -15.32
C ASP A 497 -5.20 1.72 -14.25
N ASP A 498 -4.83 1.01 -13.18
CA ASP A 498 -5.73 0.71 -12.07
C ASP A 498 -6.06 1.95 -11.21
N ILE A 499 -5.25 3.01 -11.28
CA ILE A 499 -5.45 4.27 -10.53
C ILE A 499 -6.59 5.06 -11.17
N VAL A 500 -6.57 5.26 -12.49
CA VAL A 500 -7.63 5.87 -13.28
C VAL A 500 -8.92 5.06 -13.12
N LEU A 501 -8.85 3.73 -13.22
CA LEU A 501 -10.01 2.86 -12.96
C LEU A 501 -10.64 3.16 -11.60
N ARG A 502 -9.86 3.13 -10.51
CA ARG A 502 -10.40 3.36 -9.15
C ARG A 502 -11.00 4.76 -8.98
N ARG A 503 -10.36 5.79 -9.56
CA ARG A 503 -10.85 7.17 -9.49
C ARG A 503 -12.21 7.31 -10.18
N LEU A 504 -12.31 6.84 -11.43
CA LEU A 504 -13.55 6.89 -12.19
C LEU A 504 -14.62 5.97 -11.60
N GLN A 505 -14.22 4.82 -11.05
CA GLN A 505 -15.11 3.92 -10.34
C GLN A 505 -15.70 4.57 -9.09
N ALA A 506 -14.93 5.33 -8.31
CA ALA A 506 -15.43 6.05 -7.15
C ALA A 506 -16.49 7.11 -7.53
N VAL A 507 -16.32 7.79 -8.67
CA VAL A 507 -17.32 8.72 -9.21
C VAL A 507 -18.62 7.96 -9.55
N LEU A 508 -18.52 6.87 -10.30
CA LEU A 508 -19.68 6.03 -10.64
C LEU A 508 -20.38 5.43 -9.41
N ASP A 509 -19.62 5.02 -8.40
CA ASP A 509 -20.15 4.48 -7.15
C ASP A 509 -20.91 5.56 -6.36
N SER A 510 -20.40 6.80 -6.33
CA SER A 510 -21.09 7.93 -5.70
C SER A 510 -22.39 8.31 -6.43
N GLU A 511 -22.41 8.22 -7.76
CA GLU A 511 -23.59 8.42 -8.60
C GLU A 511 -24.64 7.34 -8.31
N GLU A 512 -24.22 6.07 -8.27
CA GLU A 512 -25.10 4.93 -7.98
C GLU A 512 -25.75 5.04 -6.60
N ILE A 513 -24.97 5.37 -5.56
CA ILE A 513 -25.50 5.53 -4.20
C ILE A 513 -26.52 6.67 -4.12
N ARG A 514 -26.24 7.81 -4.78
CA ARG A 514 -27.21 8.94 -4.84
C ARG A 514 -28.51 8.54 -5.51
N ILE A 515 -28.43 7.82 -6.63
CA ILE A 515 -29.60 7.32 -7.36
C ILE A 515 -30.38 6.32 -6.53
N GLU A 516 -29.72 5.37 -5.86
CA GLU A 516 -30.38 4.40 -4.99
C GLU A 516 -31.12 5.08 -3.83
N LEU A 517 -30.49 6.07 -3.16
CA LEU A 517 -31.13 6.84 -2.09
C LEU A 517 -32.37 7.60 -2.60
N ALA A 518 -32.28 8.20 -3.80
CA ALA A 518 -33.41 8.90 -4.42
C ALA A 518 -34.56 7.93 -4.76
N LEU A 519 -34.27 6.78 -5.39
CA LEU A 519 -35.26 5.75 -5.69
C LEU A 519 -35.92 5.18 -4.42
N HIS A 520 -35.17 5.05 -3.32
CA HIS A 520 -35.72 4.64 -2.03
C HIS A 520 -36.70 5.65 -1.46
N ALA A 521 -36.41 6.96 -1.58
CA ALA A 521 -37.34 8.01 -1.15
C ALA A 521 -38.69 7.94 -1.88
N PHE A 522 -38.71 7.48 -3.14
CA PHE A 522 -39.95 7.27 -3.90
C PHE A 522 -40.72 5.98 -3.52
N THR A 523 -40.05 4.96 -2.98
CA THR A 523 -40.64 3.61 -2.81
C THR A 523 -41.01 3.27 -1.36
N GLY A 524 -40.55 4.03 -0.37
CA GLY A 524 -40.93 3.85 1.04
C GLY A 524 -40.56 2.49 1.66
N ARG A 525 -39.72 1.66 1.02
CA ARG A 525 -39.32 0.32 1.49
C ARG A 525 -37.81 0.21 1.76
N PRO A 526 -37.39 -0.54 2.81
CA PRO A 526 -35.98 -0.75 3.14
C PRO A 526 -35.26 -1.67 2.13
N LEU A 527 -33.92 -1.50 2.06
CA LEU A 527 -32.98 -2.17 1.14
C LEU A 527 -33.24 -3.68 1.00
N SER A 528 -33.68 -4.11 -0.18
CA SER A 528 -33.57 -5.51 -0.62
C SER A 528 -32.45 -5.61 -1.66
N PRO A 529 -31.58 -6.64 -1.60
CA PRO A 529 -30.45 -6.76 -2.52
C PRO A 529 -30.96 -6.98 -3.96
N PRO A 530 -30.21 -6.53 -4.98
CA PRO A 530 -30.63 -6.62 -6.37
C PRO A 530 -30.84 -8.08 -6.77
N ALA A 531 -31.97 -8.39 -7.42
CA ALA A 531 -32.13 -9.63 -8.17
C ALA A 531 -31.10 -9.64 -9.30
N GLY A 532 -30.28 -10.69 -9.34
CA GLY A 532 -29.19 -10.79 -10.30
C GLY A 532 -29.75 -11.19 -11.65
N ASP A 533 -29.93 -10.22 -12.53
CA ASP A 533 -30.22 -10.48 -13.94
C ASP A 533 -28.92 -10.44 -14.73
N THR A 534 -28.25 -11.60 -14.79
CA THR A 534 -27.07 -11.83 -15.65
C THR A 534 -27.24 -13.06 -16.53
N ALA A 535 -28.47 -13.52 -16.73
CA ALA A 535 -28.73 -14.74 -17.50
C ALA A 535 -28.93 -14.49 -19.01
N ASP A 536 -29.32 -13.30 -19.47
CA ASP A 536 -29.86 -13.19 -20.83
C ASP A 536 -28.95 -12.56 -21.92
N ALA A 537 -27.67 -12.32 -21.61
CA ALA A 537 -26.71 -11.76 -22.59
C ALA A 537 -25.80 -12.82 -23.25
N ARG A 538 -26.05 -14.12 -23.05
CA ARG A 538 -25.22 -15.21 -23.61
C ARG A 538 -25.86 -16.03 -24.73
N SER A 539 -27.10 -15.75 -25.13
CA SER A 539 -27.84 -16.58 -26.11
C SER A 539 -27.89 -16.03 -27.54
N ARG A 540 -27.24 -14.91 -27.88
CA ARG A 540 -27.36 -14.29 -29.22
C ARG A 540 -26.05 -14.01 -29.99
N VAL A 541 -24.95 -14.71 -29.67
CA VAL A 541 -23.68 -14.63 -30.45
C VAL A 541 -23.22 -16.00 -30.95
N ALA A 542 -24.07 -17.02 -30.89
CA ALA A 542 -23.85 -18.32 -31.53
C ALA A 542 -25.02 -18.62 -32.44
N GLY A 543 -25.05 -17.94 -33.59
CA GLY A 543 -26.13 -18.02 -34.57
C GLY A 543 -25.98 -16.99 -35.66
N GLU A 544 -24.80 -16.94 -36.28
CA GLU A 544 -24.54 -16.63 -37.70
C GLU A 544 -23.06 -16.86 -38.01
#